data_AF-A0A242W4L7-F1
#
_entry.id   AF-A0A242W4L7-F1
#
_cell.length_a   1.000
_cell.length_b   1.000
_cell.length_c   1.000
_cell.angle_alpha   90.00
_cell.angle_beta   90.00
_cell.angle_gamma   90.00
#
_symmetry.space_group_name_H-M   'P 1'
#
loop_
_entity.id
_entity.type
_entity.pdbx_description
1 polymer ?
#
loop_
_entity_poly.entity_id
_entity_poly.type
_entity_poly.pdbx_seq_one_letter_code
_entity_poly.pdbx_strand_id
1 'polypeptide(L)' 'MLQLWDVSNGIYNSLLHNKKTGFDTFLFERDVDGKKQVVVFRGRDIR' A
#
# COMPACT_ATOMS: atom_id res chain seq x y z
N MET A 1 -3.50 -1.92 -11.39
CA MET A 1 -4.34 -0.73 -11.12
C MET A 1 -3.97 -0.26 -9.73
N LEU A 2 -3.65 1.04 -9.57
CA LEU A 2 -3.31 1.63 -8.28
C LEU A 2 -4.56 2.31 -7.72
N GLN A 3 -4.97 1.94 -6.51
CA GLN A 3 -6.08 2.58 -5.82
C GLN A 3 -5.56 3.21 -4.53
N LEU A 4 -5.69 4.53 -4.39
CA LEU A 4 -5.25 5.31 -3.24
C LEU A 4 -6.44 5.62 -2.33
N TRP A 5 -6.24 5.46 -1.04
CA TRP A 5 -7.21 5.66 0.02
C TRP A 5 -6.57 6.58 1.05
N ASP A 6 -7.19 7.72 1.33
CA ASP A 6 -6.81 8.56 2.46
C ASP A 6 -7.47 7.98 3.72
N VAL A 7 -6.66 7.42 4.61
CA VAL A 7 -7.13 6.92 5.90
C VAL A 7 -6.78 7.96 6.95
N SER A 8 -7.79 8.39 7.72
CA SER A 8 -7.68 9.43 8.74
C SER A 8 -6.44 9.26 9.63
N ASN A 9 -5.86 10.38 10.09
CA ASN A 9 -4.58 10.51 10.81
C ASN A 9 -3.31 10.53 9.95
N GLY A 10 -3.40 11.00 8.70
CA GLY A 10 -2.23 11.17 7.82
C GLY A 10 -1.64 9.83 7.38
N ILE A 11 -2.47 8.79 7.31
CA ILE A 11 -2.09 7.46 6.83
C ILE A 11 -2.61 7.31 5.40
N TYR A 12 -1.71 7.31 4.44
CA TYR A 12 -2.05 7.03 3.05
C TYR A 12 -1.93 5.53 2.78
N ASN A 13 -2.98 4.94 2.22
CA ASN A 13 -2.97 3.53 1.82
C ASN A 13 -3.07 3.43 0.30
N SER A 14 -2.22 2.63 -0.34
CA SER A 14 -2.43 2.24 -1.73
C SER A 14 -2.36 0.74 -1.96
N LEU A 15 -3.27 0.25 -2.82
CA LEU A 15 -3.28 -1.11 -3.32
C LEU A 15 -2.79 -1.11 -4.77
N LEU A 16 -1.76 -1.90 -5.04
CA LEU A 16 -1.31 -2.20 -6.39
C LEU A 16 -1.61 -3.67 -6.73
N HIS A 17 -2.59 -3.87 -7.59
CA HIS A 17 -2.89 -5.19 -8.15
C HIS A 17 -2.18 -5.38 -9.50
N ASN A 18 -1.32 -6.40 -9.60
CA ASN A 18 -0.63 -6.79 -10.83
C ASN A 18 -1.12 -8.16 -11.33
N LYS A 19 -2.05 -8.12 -12.28
CA LYS A 19 -2.63 -9.31 -12.94
C LYS A 19 -1.61 -10.16 -13.69
N LYS A 20 -0.55 -9.55 -14.24
CA LYS A 20 0.44 -10.28 -15.05
C LYS A 20 1.34 -11.15 -14.19
N THR A 21 1.62 -10.71 -12.98
CA THR A 21 2.53 -11.41 -12.07
C THR A 21 1.80 -12.13 -10.93
N GLY A 22 0.49 -11.90 -10.76
CA GLY A 22 -0.32 -12.51 -9.71
C GLY A 22 0.09 -12.01 -8.32
N PHE A 23 0.41 -10.72 -8.18
CA PHE A 23 0.75 -10.14 -6.89
C PHE A 23 -0.16 -8.96 -6.56
N ASP A 24 -0.51 -8.90 -5.28
CA ASP A 24 -1.13 -7.76 -4.62
C ASP A 24 -0.10 -7.11 -3.69
N THR A 25 0.03 -5.79 -3.77
CA THR A 25 0.89 -5.02 -2.88
C THR A 25 0.07 -3.99 -2.13
N PHE A 26 0.15 -4.00 -0.80
CA PHE A 26 -0.40 -2.97 0.07
C PHE A 26 0.72 -2.07 0.58
N LEU A 27 0.56 -0.76 0.42
CA LEU A 27 1.49 0.26 0.87
C LEU A 27 0.77 1.14 1.90
N PHE A 28 1.37 1.28 3.07
CA PHE A 28 0.92 2.21 4.11
C PHE A 28 2.02 3.23 4.33
N GLU A 29 1.69 4.51 4.19
CA GLU A 29 2.58 5.63 4.46
C GLU A 29 2.01 6.49 5.56
N ARG A 30 2.84 6.96 6.48
CA ARG A 30 2.47 7.98 7.45
C ARG A 30 3.61 8.92 7.75
N ASP A 31 3.32 10.18 8.02
CA ASP A 31 4.30 11.12 8.56
C ASP A 31 4.30 11.05 10.08
N VAL A 32 5.49 10.81 10.67
CA VAL A 32 5.72 10.81 12.11
C VAL A 32 6.90 11.73 12.39
N ASP A 33 6.66 12.84 13.09
CA ASP A 33 7.66 13.84 13.45
C ASP A 33 8.46 14.37 12.23
N GLY A 34 7.76 14.61 11.11
CA GLY A 34 8.37 15.07 9.86
C GLY A 34 9.16 13.99 9.11
N LYS A 35 9.08 12.73 9.53
CA LYS A 35 9.68 11.58 8.84
C LYS A 35 8.58 10.67 8.29
N LYS A 36 8.70 10.34 7.01
CA LYS A 36 7.84 9.33 6.37
C LYS A 36 8.21 7.94 6.85
N GLN A 37 7.24 7.24 7.42
CA GLN A 37 7.29 5.81 7.69
C GLN A 37 6.47 5.08 6.64
N VAL A 38 7.06 4.03 6.07
CA VAL A 38 6.45 3.25 4.99
C VAL A 38 6.48 1.77 5.33
N VAL A 39 5.33 1.10 5.22
CA VAL A 39 5.20 -0.34 5.37
C VAL A 39 4.62 -0.93 4.09
N VAL A 40 5.24 -1.99 3.57
CA VAL A 40 4.82 -2.66 2.34
C VAL A 40 4.55 -4.13 2.62
N PHE A 41 3.34 -4.58 2.31
CA PHE A 41 2.98 -6.00 2.30
C PHE A 41 2.82 -6.46 0.86
N ARG A 42 3.45 -7.58 0.51
CA ARG A 42 3.29 -8.24 -0.78
C ARG A 42 2.63 -9.59 -0.58
N GLY A 43 1.42 -9.75 -1.11
CA GLY A 43 0.73 -11.02 -1.24
C GLY A 43 0.92 -11.60 -2.65
N ARG A 44 1.13 -12.92 -2.74
CA ARG A 44 0.98 -13.65 -3.99
C ARG A 44 -0.48 -14.10 -4.08
N ASP A 45 -1.14 -13.83 -5.19
CA ASP A 45 -2.42 -14.45 -5.52
C ASP A 45 -2.13 -15.94 -5.78
N ILE A 46 -2.65 -16.82 -4.92
CA ILE A 46 -2.43 -18.28 -4.96
C ILE A 46 -3.65 -19.02 -5.51
N ARG A 47 -4.59 -18.29 -6.13
CA ARG A 47 -5.79 -18.87 -6.75
C ARG A 47 -5.46 -19.80 -7.90
#